data_AF-A0A948X983-F1
#
_entry.id   AF-A0A948X983-F1
#
_cell.length_a   1.000
_cell.length_b   1.000
_cell.length_c   1.000
_cell.angle_alpha   90.00
_cell.angle_beta   90.00
_cell.angle_gamma   90.00
#
_symmetry.space_group_name_H-M   'P 1'
#
loop_
_entity.id
_entity.type
_entity.pdbx_description
1 polymer ?
#
loop_
_entity_poly.entity_id
_entity_poly.type
_entity_poly.pdbx_seq_one_letter_code
_entity_poly.pdbx_strand_id
1 'polypeptide(L)'
;MPSLILVGTVHRDPKGYARLFRLLERESPALVTVEISPYSRTFRVQQSSLIRNTLRENLRRIQKEEGRPLSTILAHSLIMGVFFLLKEPFEWRAAKSYAAQYGVLLQDIDLSPFAQDNLAHLSELIALKNLRTLLHLNSPSFADLVQSQYSRAGFLFHHPPSTRLTPKAFQEREVYMAEKIRKLAQGINGGKILHVGGWEHLIDSPGGNSLFGLLKDMQPQRVLLSALEN
;
A
#
# COMPACT_ATOMS: atom_id res chain seq x y z
N MET A 1 17.44 -19.46 -11.26
CA MET A 1 16.19 -18.75 -10.87
C MET A 1 16.58 -17.55 -10.01
N PRO A 2 16.01 -16.36 -10.22
CA PRO A 2 16.21 -15.23 -9.31
C PRO A 2 15.58 -15.53 -7.95
N SER A 3 16.17 -15.02 -6.87
CA SER A 3 15.57 -15.10 -5.52
C SER A 3 14.46 -14.04 -5.40
N LEU A 4 13.34 -14.40 -4.77
CA LEU A 4 12.19 -13.52 -4.59
C LEU A 4 12.09 -13.04 -3.14
N ILE A 5 11.96 -11.71 -2.96
CA ILE A 5 11.68 -11.07 -1.68
C ILE A 5 10.30 -10.42 -1.78
N LEU A 6 9.37 -10.83 -0.93
CA LEU A 6 8.08 -10.18 -0.74
C LEU A 6 8.16 -9.25 0.46
N VAL A 7 7.90 -7.96 0.23
CA VAL A 7 7.94 -6.91 1.26
C VAL A 7 6.53 -6.48 1.59
N GLY A 8 6.10 -6.81 2.80
CA GLY A 8 4.80 -6.43 3.37
C GLY A 8 4.89 -5.07 4.05
N THR A 9 4.09 -4.12 3.58
CA THR A 9 4.00 -2.76 4.10
C THR A 9 2.64 -2.51 4.75
N VAL A 10 2.57 -1.52 5.64
CA VAL A 10 1.30 -0.88 5.98
C VAL A 10 1.15 0.34 5.08
N HIS A 11 0.15 0.32 4.20
CA HIS A 11 -0.10 1.44 3.30
C HIS A 11 -0.27 2.74 4.07
N ARG A 12 0.30 3.82 3.51
CA ARG A 12 0.29 5.17 4.08
C ARG A 12 1.18 5.36 5.32
N ASP A 13 2.05 4.40 5.67
CA ASP A 13 3.09 4.58 6.70
C ASP A 13 3.93 5.85 6.40
N PRO A 14 3.92 6.88 7.29
CA PRO A 14 4.69 8.10 7.09
C PRO A 14 6.21 7.86 7.04
N LYS A 15 6.68 6.80 7.70
CA LYS A 15 8.11 6.39 7.72
C LYS A 15 8.41 5.37 6.61
N GLY A 16 7.40 4.90 5.88
CA GLY A 16 7.50 3.81 4.92
C GLY A 16 8.47 4.11 3.77
N TYR A 17 8.51 5.36 3.28
CA TYR A 17 9.42 5.75 2.20
C TYR A 17 10.89 5.49 2.58
N ALA A 18 11.34 6.04 3.72
CA ALA A 18 12.73 5.95 4.14
C ALA A 18 13.15 4.50 4.47
N ARG A 19 12.26 3.73 5.09
CA ARG A 19 12.50 2.30 5.37
C ARG A 19 12.62 1.49 4.08
N LEU A 20 11.70 1.71 3.14
CA LEU A 20 11.68 0.97 1.88
C LEU A 20 12.88 1.32 1.00
N PHE A 21 13.24 2.60 0.94
CA PHE A 21 14.41 3.02 0.18
C PHE A 21 15.68 2.34 0.68
N ARG A 22 15.91 2.32 2.01
CA ARG A 22 17.06 1.64 2.60
C ARG A 22 17.04 0.13 2.40
N LEU A 23 15.85 -0.49 2.41
CA LEU A 23 15.69 -1.89 2.06
C LEU A 23 16.15 -2.15 0.62
N LEU A 24 15.71 -1.31 -0.32
CA LEU A 24 16.07 -1.44 -1.73
C LEU A 24 17.59 -1.31 -1.91
N GLU A 25 18.24 -0.35 -1.26
CA GLU A 25 19.71 -0.21 -1.28
C GLU A 25 20.42 -1.45 -0.73
N ARG A 26 19.98 -1.93 0.45
CA ARG A 26 20.58 -3.12 1.07
C ARG A 26 20.40 -4.37 0.21
N GLU A 27 19.21 -4.59 -0.33
CA GLU A 27 18.93 -5.80 -1.08
C GLU A 27 19.49 -5.75 -2.49
N SER A 28 19.66 -4.56 -3.06
CA SER A 28 20.16 -4.35 -4.43
C SER A 28 19.44 -5.23 -5.47
N PRO A 29 18.09 -5.14 -5.59
CA PRO A 29 17.35 -5.98 -6.51
C PRO A 29 17.62 -5.62 -7.98
N ALA A 30 17.57 -6.63 -8.85
CA ALA A 30 17.64 -6.48 -10.30
C ALA A 30 16.28 -6.03 -10.91
N LEU A 31 15.18 -6.29 -10.18
CA LEU A 31 13.84 -5.85 -10.52
C LEU A 31 13.06 -5.51 -9.25
N VAL A 32 12.37 -4.39 -9.30
CA VAL A 32 11.37 -4.00 -8.29
C VAL A 32 9.99 -4.09 -8.89
N THR A 33 9.08 -4.79 -8.22
CA THR A 33 7.65 -4.78 -8.57
C THR A 33 6.85 -4.13 -7.44
N VAL A 34 5.80 -3.38 -7.77
CA VAL A 34 4.98 -2.67 -6.78
C VAL A 34 3.51 -3.01 -6.99
N GLU A 35 2.80 -3.29 -5.90
CA GLU A 35 1.34 -3.39 -5.83
C GLU A 35 0.70 -2.01 -6.04
N ILE A 36 0.67 -1.59 -7.30
CA ILE A 36 -0.06 -0.43 -7.76
C ILE A 36 -0.49 -0.70 -9.19
N SER A 37 -1.67 -0.23 -9.58
CA SER A 37 -2.17 -0.42 -10.94
C SER A 37 -1.88 0.82 -11.79
N PRO A 38 -1.76 0.67 -13.12
CA PRO A 38 -1.65 1.81 -14.02
C PRO A 38 -2.79 2.82 -13.82
N TYR A 39 -4.02 2.32 -13.59
CA TYR A 39 -5.17 3.18 -13.26
C TYR A 39 -4.94 4.00 -11.99
N SER A 40 -4.50 3.37 -10.91
CA SER A 40 -4.19 4.04 -9.63
C SER A 40 -3.16 5.16 -9.78
N ARG A 41 -2.16 4.98 -10.66
CA ARG A 41 -1.16 6.02 -10.96
C ARG A 41 -1.78 7.18 -11.73
N THR A 42 -2.43 6.88 -12.85
CA THR A 42 -3.07 7.88 -13.71
C THR A 42 -4.11 8.70 -12.96
N PHE A 43 -4.95 8.04 -12.15
CA PHE A 43 -5.95 8.69 -11.30
C PHE A 43 -5.32 9.74 -10.38
N ARG A 44 -4.21 9.41 -9.70
CA ARG A 44 -3.54 10.33 -8.77
C ARG A 44 -2.84 11.49 -9.48
N VAL A 45 -2.38 11.29 -10.70
CA VAL A 45 -1.81 12.39 -11.52
C VAL A 45 -2.90 13.33 -12.02
N GLN A 46 -3.99 12.79 -12.55
CA GLN A 46 -4.99 13.56 -13.29
C GLN A 46 -6.15 14.08 -12.44
N GLN A 47 -6.70 13.25 -11.55
CA GLN A 47 -7.97 13.53 -10.87
C GLN A 47 -7.81 13.93 -9.40
N SER A 48 -6.62 13.72 -8.81
CA SER A 48 -6.40 14.07 -7.41
C SER A 48 -6.46 15.57 -7.13
N SER A 49 -6.25 16.44 -8.13
CA SER A 49 -6.27 17.90 -7.92
C SER A 49 -7.67 18.39 -7.52
N LEU A 50 -8.68 18.03 -8.31
CA LEU A 50 -10.08 18.37 -8.04
C LEU A 50 -10.54 17.81 -6.69
N ILE A 51 -10.31 16.52 -6.45
CA ILE A 51 -10.69 15.83 -5.21
C ILE A 51 -9.98 16.46 -4.00
N ARG A 52 -8.68 16.78 -4.11
CA ARG A 52 -7.95 17.48 -3.03
C ARG A 52 -8.48 18.89 -2.78
N ASN A 53 -8.93 19.60 -3.82
CA ASN A 53 -9.51 20.92 -3.68
C ASN A 53 -10.86 20.85 -2.97
N THR A 54 -11.75 19.95 -3.40
CA THR A 54 -13.04 19.69 -2.73
C THR A 54 -12.85 19.25 -1.28
N LEU A 55 -11.88 18.39 -0.99
CA LEU A 55 -11.53 18.01 0.38
C LEU A 55 -11.15 19.24 1.22
N ARG A 56 -10.22 20.08 0.72
CA ARG A 56 -9.79 21.29 1.43
C ARG A 56 -10.91 22.30 1.64
N GLU A 57 -11.77 22.46 0.64
CA GLU A 57 -12.93 23.34 0.72
C GLU A 57 -13.92 22.86 1.79
N ASN A 58 -14.27 21.57 1.77
CA ASN A 58 -15.16 20.99 2.77
C ASN A 58 -14.57 21.09 4.19
N LEU A 59 -13.27 20.84 4.38
CA LEU A 59 -12.62 21.00 5.69
C LEU A 59 -12.62 22.46 6.18
N ARG A 60 -12.42 23.45 5.28
CA ARG A 60 -12.54 24.88 5.62
C ARG A 60 -13.98 25.27 5.94
N ARG A 61 -14.96 24.66 5.27
CA ARG A 61 -16.37 24.87 5.55
C ARG A 61 -16.71 24.35 6.95
N ILE A 62 -16.29 23.13 7.29
CA ILE A 62 -16.41 22.57 8.65
C ILE A 62 -15.76 23.49 9.68
N GLN A 63 -14.53 23.96 9.42
CA GLN A 63 -13.82 24.90 10.29
C GLN A 63 -14.67 26.15 10.59
N LYS A 64 -15.29 26.76 9.57
CA LYS A 64 -16.13 27.96 9.73
C LYS A 64 -17.43 27.66 10.48
N GLU A 65 -18.07 26.54 10.15
CA GLU A 65 -19.39 26.17 10.70
C GLU A 65 -19.30 25.66 12.15
N GLU A 66 -18.19 25.03 12.54
CA GLU A 66 -18.02 24.41 13.87
C GLU A 66 -17.05 25.17 14.78
N GLY A 67 -16.42 26.25 14.28
CA GLY A 67 -15.47 27.06 15.05
C GLY A 67 -14.18 26.33 15.47
N ARG A 68 -13.91 25.13 14.92
CA ARG A 68 -12.74 24.32 15.25
C ARG A 68 -11.50 24.82 14.49
N PRO A 69 -10.32 24.97 15.12
CA PRO A 69 -9.10 25.33 14.41
C PRO A 69 -8.75 24.34 13.28
N LEU A 70 -8.34 24.86 12.14
CA LEU A 70 -7.99 24.04 10.98
C LEU A 70 -6.81 23.10 11.28
N SER A 71 -5.86 23.53 12.13
CA SER A 71 -4.75 22.68 12.59
C SER A 71 -5.25 21.42 13.30
N THR A 72 -6.25 21.53 14.17
CA THR A 72 -6.87 20.39 14.86
C THR A 72 -7.58 19.46 13.89
N ILE A 73 -8.30 20.01 12.91
CA ILE A 73 -8.97 19.23 11.85
C ILE A 73 -7.94 18.44 11.03
N LEU A 74 -6.85 19.10 10.61
CA LEU A 74 -5.81 18.49 9.78
C LEU A 74 -4.96 17.48 10.55
N ALA A 75 -4.83 17.64 11.87
CA ALA A 75 -4.12 16.70 12.75
C ALA A 75 -4.94 15.44 13.07
N HIS A 76 -6.24 15.42 12.76
CA HIS A 76 -7.08 14.24 12.98
C HIS A 76 -6.61 13.06 12.12
N SER A 77 -6.35 11.90 12.74
CA SER A 77 -5.66 10.79 12.07
C SER A 77 -6.43 10.24 10.87
N LEU A 78 -7.76 10.16 10.96
CA LEU A 78 -8.60 9.75 9.81
C LEU A 78 -8.55 10.76 8.66
N ILE A 79 -8.47 12.06 8.95
CA ILE A 79 -8.32 13.11 7.92
C ILE A 79 -6.94 13.03 7.27
N MET A 80 -5.89 12.83 8.06
CA MET A 80 -4.55 12.55 7.54
C MET A 80 -4.56 11.32 6.62
N GLY A 81 -5.28 10.26 7.01
CA GLY A 81 -5.45 9.05 6.22
C GLY A 81 -6.08 9.29 4.84
N VAL A 82 -7.06 10.19 4.74
CA VAL A 82 -7.64 10.63 3.45
C VAL A 82 -6.62 11.39 2.62
N PHE A 83 -5.86 12.32 3.22
CA PHE A 83 -4.79 13.02 2.49
C PHE A 83 -3.73 12.06 1.95
N PHE A 84 -3.33 11.05 2.72
CA PHE A 84 -2.37 10.06 2.27
C PHE A 84 -2.92 9.14 1.17
N LEU A 85 -4.21 8.81 1.21
CA LEU A 85 -4.86 8.03 0.15
C LEU A 85 -4.79 8.74 -1.21
N LEU A 86 -4.96 10.07 -1.22
CA LEU A 86 -4.91 10.92 -2.42
C LEU A 86 -3.49 11.25 -2.90
N LYS A 87 -2.47 11.04 -2.06
CA LYS A 87 -1.06 11.21 -2.45
C LYS A 87 -0.58 9.99 -3.23
N GLU A 88 0.46 10.18 -4.03
CA GLU A 88 1.20 9.06 -4.62
C GLU A 88 1.73 8.15 -3.50
N PRO A 89 1.44 6.83 -3.53
CA PRO A 89 1.83 5.90 -2.47
C PRO A 89 3.34 5.91 -2.22
N PHE A 90 3.77 5.74 -0.98
CA PHE A 90 5.20 5.80 -0.66
C PHE A 90 5.96 4.62 -1.28
N GLU A 91 5.29 3.48 -1.45
CA GLU A 91 5.80 2.26 -2.06
C GLU A 91 6.30 2.56 -3.47
N TRP A 92 5.43 3.15 -4.28
CA TRP A 92 5.74 3.57 -5.63
C TRP A 92 6.80 4.68 -5.65
N ARG A 93 6.69 5.69 -4.78
CA ARG A 93 7.66 6.79 -4.72
C ARG A 93 9.07 6.29 -4.41
N ALA A 94 9.24 5.44 -3.39
CA ALA A 94 10.56 4.91 -3.01
C ALA A 94 11.14 4.03 -4.11
N ALA A 95 10.33 3.12 -4.68
CA ALA A 95 10.74 2.27 -5.78
C ALA A 95 11.13 3.07 -7.03
N LYS A 96 10.37 4.12 -7.37
CA LYS A 96 10.68 5.04 -8.48
C LYS A 96 11.96 5.82 -8.25
N SER A 97 12.16 6.38 -7.06
CA SER A 97 13.42 7.07 -6.70
C SER A 97 14.61 6.12 -6.83
N TYR A 98 14.49 4.91 -6.29
CA TYR A 98 15.55 3.91 -6.35
C TYR A 98 15.87 3.49 -7.80
N ALA A 99 14.85 3.18 -8.59
CA ALA A 99 14.99 2.81 -10.00
C ALA A 99 15.67 3.92 -10.82
N ALA A 100 15.29 5.18 -10.59
CA ALA A 100 15.92 6.33 -11.25
C ALA A 100 17.39 6.52 -10.85
N GLN A 101 17.73 6.27 -9.58
CA GLN A 101 19.08 6.44 -9.06
C GLN A 101 20.03 5.32 -9.49
N TYR A 102 19.55 4.07 -9.50
CA TYR A 102 20.39 2.89 -9.68
C TYR A 102 20.17 2.17 -11.02
N GLY A 103 19.31 2.70 -11.91
CA GLY A 103 19.06 2.12 -13.23
C GLY A 103 18.34 0.77 -13.20
N VAL A 104 17.57 0.49 -12.14
CA VAL A 104 16.89 -0.79 -11.92
C VAL A 104 15.51 -0.80 -12.60
N LEU A 105 15.11 -1.96 -13.13
CA LEU A 105 13.78 -2.14 -13.70
C LEU A 105 12.69 -2.01 -12.63
N LEU A 106 11.66 -1.22 -12.92
CA LEU A 106 10.49 -1.02 -12.07
C LEU A 106 9.22 -1.38 -12.82
N GLN A 107 8.36 -2.18 -12.20
CA GLN A 107 7.07 -2.59 -12.76
C GLN A 107 5.93 -2.39 -11.74
N ASP A 108 4.80 -1.87 -12.21
CA ASP A 108 3.54 -1.84 -11.48
C ASP A 108 2.71 -3.07 -11.85
N ILE A 109 2.26 -3.85 -10.87
CA ILE A 109 1.73 -5.21 -11.14
C ILE A 109 0.32 -5.48 -10.59
N ASP A 110 -0.46 -4.46 -10.24
CA ASP A 110 -1.82 -4.62 -9.71
C ASP A 110 -2.93 -4.49 -10.78
N LEU A 111 -4.13 -4.99 -10.46
CA LEU A 111 -5.31 -4.95 -11.30
C LEU A 111 -5.98 -3.56 -11.31
N SER A 112 -6.11 -2.97 -12.50
CA SER A 112 -6.83 -1.71 -12.69
C SER A 112 -8.31 -1.77 -12.31
N PRO A 113 -9.11 -2.81 -12.65
CA PRO A 113 -10.52 -2.88 -12.26
C PRO A 113 -10.71 -2.84 -10.73
N PHE A 114 -9.88 -3.58 -9.99
CA PHE A 114 -9.90 -3.57 -8.53
C PHE A 114 -9.63 -2.17 -7.96
N ALA A 115 -8.69 -1.43 -8.56
CA ALA A 115 -8.43 -0.04 -8.18
C ALA A 115 -9.57 0.91 -8.60
N GLN A 116 -10.22 0.68 -9.73
CA GLN A 116 -11.35 1.50 -10.22
C GLN A 116 -12.52 1.45 -9.23
N ASP A 117 -12.92 0.26 -8.83
CA ASP A 117 -14.02 0.07 -7.88
C ASP A 117 -13.73 0.77 -6.54
N ASN A 118 -12.53 0.57 -6.00
CA ASN A 118 -12.12 1.20 -4.74
C ASN A 118 -12.03 2.73 -4.83
N LEU A 119 -11.59 3.28 -5.96
CA LEU A 119 -11.41 4.73 -6.14
C LEU A 119 -12.70 5.44 -6.56
N ALA A 120 -13.71 4.73 -7.05
CA ALA A 120 -15.00 5.28 -7.43
C ALA A 120 -15.73 5.97 -6.26
N HIS A 121 -15.50 5.49 -5.04
CA HIS A 121 -16.13 6.01 -3.81
C HIS A 121 -15.41 7.20 -3.18
N LEU A 122 -14.36 7.74 -3.81
CA LEU A 122 -13.58 8.83 -3.23
C LEU A 122 -14.37 10.14 -3.08
N SER A 123 -15.27 10.45 -4.01
CA SER A 123 -16.14 11.64 -3.92
C SER A 123 -17.06 11.58 -2.70
N GLU A 124 -17.59 10.38 -2.41
CA GLU A 124 -18.38 10.12 -1.21
C GLU A 124 -17.53 10.25 0.06
N LEU A 125 -16.33 9.67 0.09
CA LEU A 125 -15.43 9.77 1.25
C LEU A 125 -15.13 11.22 1.64
N ILE A 126 -14.93 12.10 0.65
CA ILE A 126 -14.62 13.52 0.89
C ILE A 126 -15.85 14.42 1.00
N ALA A 127 -17.06 13.85 0.97
CA ALA A 127 -18.28 14.61 1.13
C ALA A 127 -18.34 15.26 2.52
N LEU A 128 -18.89 16.47 2.60
CA LEU A 128 -18.97 17.26 3.84
C LEU A 128 -19.51 16.45 5.03
N LYS A 129 -20.61 15.70 4.80
CA LYS A 129 -21.24 14.84 5.82
C LYS A 129 -20.29 13.76 6.33
N ASN A 130 -19.55 13.10 5.44
CA ASN A 130 -18.66 12.01 5.81
C ASN A 130 -17.40 12.52 6.50
N LEU A 131 -16.85 13.65 6.07
CA LEU A 131 -15.73 14.31 6.76
C LEU A 131 -16.11 14.72 8.20
N ARG A 132 -17.34 15.20 8.42
CA ARG A 132 -17.86 15.43 9.77
C ARG A 132 -17.90 14.13 10.56
N THR A 133 -18.47 13.07 10.02
CA THR A 133 -18.50 11.76 10.70
C THR A 133 -17.09 11.34 11.12
N LEU A 134 -16.11 11.41 10.22
CA LEU A 134 -14.71 11.09 10.53
C LEU A 134 -14.15 11.92 11.67
N LEU A 135 -14.47 13.22 11.74
CA LEU A 135 -13.99 14.14 12.78
C LEU A 135 -14.63 13.93 14.17
N HIS A 136 -15.74 13.19 14.23
CA HIS A 136 -16.42 12.82 15.48
C HIS A 136 -16.04 11.42 15.96
N LEU A 137 -15.38 10.61 15.13
CA LEU A 137 -14.88 9.31 15.53
C LEU A 137 -13.63 9.48 16.40
N ASN A 138 -13.66 8.89 17.59
CA ASN A 138 -12.46 8.72 18.39
C ASN A 138 -11.50 7.82 17.60
N SER A 139 -10.31 8.33 17.33
CA SER A 139 -9.28 7.60 16.59
C SER A 139 -7.94 7.73 17.31
N PRO A 140 -7.16 6.63 17.43
CA PRO A 140 -5.78 6.71 17.87
C PRO A 140 -4.96 7.65 16.97
N SER A 141 -3.75 7.98 17.41
CA SER A 141 -2.84 8.71 16.54
C SER A 141 -2.58 7.93 15.26
N PHE A 142 -2.24 8.63 14.17
CA PHE A 142 -1.97 7.95 12.91
C PHE A 142 -0.77 6.99 13.02
N ALA A 143 0.21 7.31 13.86
CA ALA A 143 1.34 6.44 14.14
C ALA A 143 0.90 5.15 14.87
N ASP A 144 -0.02 5.23 15.83
CA ASP A 144 -0.55 4.07 16.54
C ASP A 144 -1.38 3.18 15.62
N LEU A 145 -2.14 3.77 14.68
CA LEU A 145 -2.85 3.01 13.65
C LEU A 145 -1.87 2.20 12.80
N VAL A 146 -0.78 2.82 12.33
CA VAL A 146 0.25 2.12 11.55
C VAL A 146 0.95 1.03 12.38
N GLN A 147 1.34 1.35 13.62
CA GLN A 147 2.00 0.40 14.51
C GLN A 147 1.11 -0.80 14.83
N SER A 148 -0.17 -0.58 15.10
CA SER A 148 -1.12 -1.67 15.37
C SER A 148 -1.28 -2.61 14.18
N GLN A 149 -1.27 -2.09 12.94
CA GLN A 149 -1.30 -2.92 11.73
C GLN A 149 -0.02 -3.74 11.58
N TYR A 150 1.16 -3.16 11.82
CA TYR A 150 2.41 -3.93 11.80
C TYR A 150 2.49 -4.97 12.91
N SER A 151 2.04 -4.66 14.13
CA SER A 151 1.95 -5.62 15.23
C SER A 151 1.03 -6.80 14.87
N ARG A 152 -0.13 -6.50 14.26
CA ARG A 152 -1.05 -7.52 13.74
C ARG A 152 -0.41 -8.36 12.64
N ALA A 153 0.30 -7.74 11.70
CA ALA A 153 1.00 -8.43 10.63
C ALA A 153 2.05 -9.40 11.20
N GLY A 154 2.86 -8.92 12.17
CA GLY A 154 3.86 -9.73 12.85
C GLY A 154 3.24 -10.92 13.58
N PHE A 155 2.12 -10.71 14.28
CA PHE A 155 1.38 -11.81 14.92
C PHE A 155 0.93 -12.86 13.90
N LEU A 156 0.29 -12.45 12.81
CA LEU A 156 -0.26 -13.36 11.79
C LEU A 156 0.81 -14.05 10.94
N PHE A 157 2.02 -13.50 10.86
CA PHE A 157 3.15 -14.18 10.21
C PHE A 157 3.63 -15.40 11.01
N HIS A 158 3.59 -15.32 12.35
CA HIS A 158 3.97 -16.41 13.25
C HIS A 158 2.78 -17.34 13.57
N HIS A 159 1.55 -16.81 13.51
CA HIS A 159 0.31 -17.52 13.80
C HIS A 159 -0.64 -17.41 12.60
N PRO A 160 -0.32 -18.08 11.47
CA PRO A 160 -1.16 -18.03 10.28
C PRO A 160 -2.55 -18.58 10.60
N PRO A 161 -3.62 -17.93 10.10
CA PRO A 161 -4.97 -18.40 10.34
C PRO A 161 -5.20 -19.75 9.66
N SER A 162 -5.95 -20.65 10.31
CA SER A 162 -6.31 -21.96 9.75
C SER A 162 -7.24 -21.86 8.54
N THR A 163 -8.00 -20.77 8.44
CA THR A 163 -8.83 -20.44 7.27
C THR A 163 -8.78 -18.94 7.01
N ARG A 164 -8.83 -18.55 5.73
CA ARG A 164 -8.97 -17.15 5.32
C ARG A 164 -10.06 -17.05 4.27
N LEU A 165 -11.18 -16.43 4.63
CA LEU A 165 -12.23 -16.11 3.67
C LEU A 165 -11.79 -14.88 2.88
N THR A 166 -11.37 -15.12 1.65
CA THR A 166 -10.94 -14.08 0.72
C THR A 166 -12.00 -13.92 -0.37
N PRO A 167 -12.57 -12.72 -0.58
CA PRO A 167 -13.52 -12.49 -1.67
C PRO A 167 -12.93 -12.89 -3.03
N LYS A 168 -13.75 -13.39 -3.95
CA LYS A 168 -13.30 -13.87 -5.27
C LYS A 168 -12.48 -12.82 -6.04
N ALA A 169 -12.94 -11.56 -6.07
CA ALA A 169 -12.21 -10.47 -6.72
C ALA A 169 -10.81 -10.24 -6.14
N PHE A 170 -10.62 -10.46 -4.82
CA PHE A 170 -9.31 -10.39 -4.20
C PHE A 170 -8.45 -11.60 -4.58
N GLN A 171 -9.02 -12.82 -4.68
CA GLN A 171 -8.28 -13.99 -5.16
C GLN A 171 -7.79 -13.81 -6.61
N GLU A 172 -8.65 -13.29 -7.49
CA GLU A 172 -8.27 -12.96 -8.88
C GLU A 172 -7.12 -11.96 -8.94
N ARG A 173 -7.10 -11.00 -8.01
CA ARG A 173 -6.00 -10.04 -7.84
C ARG A 173 -4.69 -10.72 -7.41
N GLU A 174 -4.73 -11.63 -6.44
CA GLU A 174 -3.54 -12.38 -6.01
C GLU A 174 -2.96 -13.21 -7.16
N VAL A 175 -3.81 -13.90 -7.92
CA VAL A 175 -3.43 -14.72 -9.08
C VAL A 175 -2.77 -13.86 -10.15
N TYR A 176 -3.39 -12.74 -10.52
CA TYR A 176 -2.82 -11.81 -11.50
C TYR A 176 -1.42 -11.33 -11.10
N MET A 177 -1.24 -10.89 -9.85
CA MET A 177 0.06 -10.44 -9.35
C MET A 177 1.10 -11.57 -9.38
N ALA A 178 0.72 -12.78 -8.98
CA ALA A 178 1.59 -13.96 -9.00
C ALA A 178 2.06 -14.30 -10.43
N GLU A 179 1.14 -14.36 -11.38
CA GLU A 179 1.45 -14.62 -12.80
C GLU A 179 2.37 -13.54 -13.40
N LYS A 180 2.13 -12.27 -13.06
CA LYS A 180 3.00 -11.16 -13.49
C LYS A 180 4.41 -11.29 -12.94
N ILE A 181 4.56 -11.60 -11.65
CA ILE A 181 5.88 -11.82 -11.03
C ILE A 181 6.60 -12.98 -11.72
N ARG A 182 5.92 -14.09 -11.97
CA ARG A 182 6.49 -15.26 -12.68
C ARG A 182 6.97 -14.91 -14.07
N LYS A 183 6.13 -14.22 -14.85
CA LYS A 183 6.49 -13.80 -16.21
C LYS A 183 7.71 -12.88 -16.20
N LEU A 184 7.79 -11.95 -15.26
CA LEU A 184 8.95 -11.07 -15.11
C LEU A 184 10.21 -11.84 -14.67
N ALA A 185 10.07 -12.83 -13.80
CA ALA A 185 11.17 -13.65 -13.33
C ALA A 185 11.83 -14.48 -14.45
N GLN A 186 11.07 -14.89 -15.47
CA GLN A 186 11.60 -15.58 -16.65
C GLN A 186 12.55 -14.70 -17.48
N GLY A 187 12.38 -13.38 -17.44
CA GLY A 187 13.21 -12.41 -18.17
C GLY A 187 14.50 -12.01 -17.44
N ILE A 188 14.76 -12.56 -16.26
CA ILE A 188 15.89 -12.15 -15.40
C ILE A 188 16.85 -13.31 -15.20
N ASN A 189 18.09 -13.13 -15.67
CA ASN A 189 19.18 -14.10 -15.48
C ASN A 189 19.85 -13.93 -14.11
N GLY A 190 19.21 -14.45 -13.06
CA GLY A 190 19.73 -14.43 -11.69
C GLY A 190 19.57 -13.08 -10.97
N GLY A 191 20.00 -13.00 -9.71
CA GLY A 191 19.80 -11.82 -8.86
C GLY A 191 18.48 -11.86 -8.07
N LYS A 192 18.09 -10.72 -7.52
CA LYS A 192 16.90 -10.58 -6.65
C LYS A 192 15.75 -9.85 -7.34
N ILE A 193 14.55 -10.37 -7.16
CA ILE A 193 13.30 -9.65 -7.43
C ILE A 193 12.73 -9.23 -6.08
N LEU A 194 12.40 -7.96 -5.95
CA LEU A 194 11.78 -7.43 -4.73
C LEU A 194 10.38 -6.91 -5.07
N HIS A 195 9.35 -7.58 -4.55
CA HIS A 195 7.96 -7.15 -4.66
C HIS A 195 7.55 -6.36 -3.42
N VAL A 196 6.94 -5.20 -3.61
CA VAL A 196 6.44 -4.32 -2.54
C VAL A 196 4.92 -4.26 -2.59
N GLY A 197 4.27 -4.66 -1.50
CA GLY A 197 2.82 -4.59 -1.35
C GLY A 197 2.37 -4.59 0.10
N GLY A 198 1.07 -4.51 0.34
CA GLY A 198 0.44 -4.64 1.64
C GLY A 198 0.80 -5.97 2.31
N TRP A 199 1.05 -5.94 3.61
CA TRP A 199 1.44 -7.13 4.38
C TRP A 199 0.41 -8.27 4.32
N GLU A 200 -0.84 -7.96 3.99
CA GLU A 200 -1.92 -8.94 3.84
C GLU A 200 -1.67 -9.97 2.73
N HIS A 201 -0.88 -9.61 1.71
CA HIS A 201 -0.47 -10.51 0.61
C HIS A 201 0.51 -11.60 1.05
N LEU A 202 1.15 -11.42 2.21
CA LEU A 202 2.22 -12.28 2.70
C LEU A 202 1.76 -13.28 3.77
N ILE A 203 0.50 -13.19 4.21
CA ILE A 203 -0.09 -14.09 5.20
C ILE A 203 -0.19 -15.49 4.58
N ASP A 204 0.40 -16.49 5.23
CA ASP A 204 0.21 -17.88 4.83
C ASP A 204 -1.15 -18.38 5.32
N SER A 205 -1.80 -19.23 4.56
CA SER A 205 -3.08 -19.84 4.96
C SER A 205 -3.26 -21.19 4.26
N PRO A 206 -3.88 -22.19 4.92
CA PRO A 206 -4.26 -23.45 4.28
C PRO A 206 -5.14 -23.16 3.05
N GLY A 207 -4.66 -23.54 1.87
CA GLY A 207 -5.27 -23.22 0.57
C GLY A 207 -4.39 -22.37 -0.34
N GLY A 208 -3.36 -21.68 0.19
CA GLY A 208 -2.37 -20.99 -0.65
C GLY A 208 -2.91 -19.80 -1.46
N ASN A 209 -4.03 -19.22 -1.04
CA ASN A 209 -4.75 -18.20 -1.82
C ASN A 209 -4.20 -16.76 -1.69
N SER A 210 -3.17 -16.54 -0.87
CA SER A 210 -2.44 -15.27 -0.82
C SER A 210 -1.32 -15.26 -1.85
N LEU A 211 -0.80 -14.08 -2.21
CA LEU A 211 0.34 -13.94 -3.10
C LEU A 211 1.53 -14.77 -2.65
N PHE A 212 1.84 -14.79 -1.35
CA PHE A 212 2.87 -15.66 -0.79
C PHE A 212 2.57 -17.14 -1.01
N GLY A 213 1.34 -17.58 -0.73
CA GLY A 213 0.91 -18.97 -0.94
C GLY A 213 1.01 -19.38 -2.41
N LEU A 214 0.57 -18.51 -3.31
CA LEU A 214 0.62 -18.72 -4.75
C LEU A 214 2.04 -18.81 -5.28
N LEU A 215 3.00 -18.10 -4.68
CA LEU A 215 4.41 -18.04 -5.10
C LEU A 215 5.34 -18.96 -4.28
N LYS A 216 4.80 -19.85 -3.44
CA LYS A 216 5.57 -20.66 -2.47
C LYS A 216 6.61 -21.58 -3.13
N ASP A 217 6.33 -22.03 -4.34
CA ASP A 217 7.25 -22.80 -5.20
C ASP A 217 8.54 -22.03 -5.54
N MET A 218 8.49 -20.69 -5.57
CA MET A 218 9.66 -19.83 -5.77
C MET A 218 10.45 -19.59 -4.46
N GLN A 219 10.04 -20.20 -3.35
CA GLN A 219 10.64 -20.06 -2.02
C GLN A 219 10.88 -18.59 -1.60
N PRO A 220 9.85 -17.71 -1.66
CA PRO A 220 10.02 -16.30 -1.38
C PRO A 220 10.42 -16.03 0.07
N GLN A 221 11.38 -15.14 0.26
CA GLN A 221 11.62 -14.53 1.55
C GLN A 221 10.51 -13.51 1.84
N ARG A 222 9.91 -13.58 3.03
CA ARG A 222 8.94 -12.58 3.51
C ARG A 222 9.62 -11.59 4.44
N VAL A 223 9.40 -10.30 4.22
CA VAL A 223 9.93 -9.22 5.05
C VAL A 223 8.79 -8.26 5.40
N LEU A 224 8.59 -7.95 6.68
CA LEU A 224 7.76 -6.82 7.09
C LEU A 224 8.62 -5.55 7.10
N LEU A 225 8.11 -4.47 6.51
CA LEU A 225 8.86 -3.22 6.41
C LEU A 225 9.20 -2.62 7.79
N SER A 226 8.38 -2.89 8.81
CA SER A 226 8.60 -2.45 10.20
C SER A 226 9.78 -3.14 10.88
N ALA A 227 10.23 -4.30 10.40
CA ALA A 227 11.39 -5.02 10.96
C ALA A 227 12.72 -4.33 10.64
N LEU A 228 12.68 -3.28 9.81
CA LEU A 228 13.84 -2.45 9.49
C LEU A 228 13.87 -1.28 10.47
N GLU A 229 14.81 -1.36 11.42
CA GLU A 229 15.09 -0.24 12.31
C GLU A 229 15.58 0.98 11.53
N ASN A 230 15.46 2.14 12.17
CA ASN A 230 16.04 3.37 11.67
C ASN A 230 17.53 3.43 11.94
#